data_AF-A0A944DRB1-F1
#
_entry.id   AF-A0A944DRB1-F1
#
_cell.length_a   1.000
_cell.length_b   1.000
_cell.length_c   1.000
_cell.angle_alpha   90.00
_cell.angle_beta   90.00
_cell.angle_gamma   90.00
#
_symmetry.space_group_name_H-M   'P 1'
#
loop_
_entity.id
_entity.type
_entity.pdbx_description
1 polymer ?
#
loop_
_entity_poly.entity_id
_entity_poly.type
_entity_poly.pdbx_seq_one_letter_code
_entity_poly.pdbx_strand_id
1 'polypeptide(L)'
;MAGVAECPSCGEDEELRGEPCAGDIRVTCLSCGAQWMRGAPRCAGCGGQDIVQRPQSMTRHSRGTQLSIIGWREVPLCRTCDAEVLETSIAQNTPVPGDYVSNCLYGSGERPAVPQSAPPPAPARPPSPPSAPAPSPRESPRQPAAVPAGPRAERSRPRPAPSAVPTVRQAIAAFLAEASGEVDHTAMLLLGTHLGSYERLGVLDAPDAADALAAWCEGHWGDCNGAGAQRAVSTILRAVDFWGARGWLASDPAAKLRRAGG
;
A
#
# COMPACT_ATOMS: atom_id res chain seq x y z
N MET A 1 23.34 -8.63 11.84
CA MET A 1 21.90 -8.78 12.09
C MET A 1 21.32 -7.38 12.22
N ALA A 2 20.71 -6.87 11.15
CA ALA A 2 20.13 -5.54 11.11
C ALA A 2 18.81 -5.57 11.89
N GLY A 3 18.82 -4.97 13.08
CA GLY A 3 17.63 -4.85 13.92
C GLY A 3 16.51 -4.13 13.17
N VAL A 4 15.30 -4.68 13.31
CA VAL A 4 14.03 -4.21 12.77
C VAL A 4 13.98 -2.68 12.68
N ALA A 5 13.92 -2.16 11.45
CA ALA A 5 13.85 -0.73 11.16
C ALA A 5 12.40 -0.22 11.05
N GLU A 6 11.42 -1.03 11.45
CA GLU A 6 10.00 -0.74 11.33
C GLU A 6 9.34 -0.78 12.73
N CYS A 7 8.35 0.06 12.96
CA CYS A 7 7.62 0.09 14.22
C CYS A 7 6.80 -1.20 14.40
N PRO A 8 7.01 -1.98 15.48
CA PRO A 8 6.27 -3.23 15.71
C PRO A 8 4.78 -2.99 16.00
N SER A 9 4.36 -1.75 16.24
CA SER A 9 2.95 -1.41 16.42
C SER A 9 2.30 -1.01 15.09
N CYS A 10 2.75 0.08 14.45
CA CYS A 10 2.07 0.65 13.29
C CYS A 10 2.73 0.34 11.94
N GLY A 11 3.93 -0.27 11.91
CA GLY A 11 4.69 -0.54 10.69
C GLY A 11 5.44 0.65 10.10
N GLU A 12 5.45 1.80 10.79
CA GLU A 12 6.19 3.01 10.40
C GLU A 12 7.71 2.76 10.36
N ASP A 13 8.38 3.17 9.29
CA ASP A 13 9.82 2.96 9.07
C ASP A 13 10.62 4.26 8.86
N GLU A 14 9.95 5.39 8.60
CA GLU A 14 10.60 6.68 8.35
C GLU A 14 10.61 7.54 9.63
N GLU A 15 9.49 7.61 10.35
CA GLU A 15 9.34 8.48 11.52
C GLU A 15 9.80 7.83 12.84
N LEU A 16 11.08 7.40 12.87
CA LEU A 16 11.70 6.73 14.01
C LEU A 16 12.79 7.59 14.66
N ARG A 17 12.71 7.77 15.98
CA ARG A 17 13.72 8.48 16.78
C ARG A 17 14.48 7.50 17.68
N GLY A 18 15.80 7.43 17.51
CA GLY A 18 16.69 6.63 18.37
C GLY A 18 17.35 7.48 19.45
N GLU A 19 17.30 7.03 20.70
CA GLU A 19 17.99 7.63 21.83
C GLU A 19 18.87 6.59 22.56
N PRO A 20 20.12 6.93 22.92
CA PRO A 20 20.97 6.03 23.70
C PRO A 20 20.38 5.77 25.08
N CYS A 21 20.25 4.50 25.47
CA CYS A 21 19.74 4.11 26.79
C CYS A 21 20.44 2.85 27.29
N ALA A 22 21.14 2.95 28.42
CA ALA A 22 21.76 1.83 29.13
C ALA A 22 22.61 0.88 28.25
N GLY A 23 23.39 1.44 27.32
CA GLY A 23 24.28 0.66 26.43
C GLY A 23 23.62 0.09 25.17
N ASP A 24 22.38 0.46 24.89
CA ASP A 24 21.65 0.12 23.67
C ASP A 24 20.90 1.37 23.15
N ILE A 25 20.12 1.24 22.07
CA ILE A 25 19.35 2.32 21.47
C ILE A 25 17.86 2.05 21.73
N ARG A 26 17.22 2.93 22.47
CA ARG A 26 15.75 2.99 22.55
C ARG A 26 15.24 3.69 21.31
N VAL A 27 14.40 3.01 20.55
CA VAL A 27 13.70 3.54 19.39
C VAL A 27 12.29 3.93 19.82
N THR A 28 11.88 5.13 19.45
CA THR A 28 10.52 5.65 19.64
C THR A 28 9.93 5.94 18.26
N CYS A 29 8.78 5.35 17.96
CA CYS A 29 7.99 5.71 16.78
C CYS A 29 7.28 7.04 17.05
N LEU A 30 7.52 8.05 16.22
CA LEU A 30 6.89 9.37 16.38
C LEU A 30 5.44 9.39 15.90
N SER A 31 5.06 8.46 15.02
CA SER A 31 3.69 8.30 14.50
C SER A 31 2.72 7.73 15.53
N CYS A 32 3.11 6.70 16.29
CA CYS A 32 2.22 6.03 17.26
C CYS A 32 2.70 6.09 18.72
N GLY A 33 3.92 6.53 18.99
CA GLY A 33 4.49 6.63 20.34
C GLY A 33 5.07 5.32 20.90
N ALA A 34 5.09 4.23 20.13
CA ALA A 34 5.63 2.95 20.60
C ALA A 34 7.13 3.05 20.86
N GLN A 35 7.60 2.40 21.93
CA GLN A 35 9.00 2.37 22.32
C GLN A 35 9.52 0.94 22.38
N TRP A 36 10.69 0.70 21.80
CA TRP A 36 11.36 -0.61 21.86
C TRP A 36 12.88 -0.43 21.82
N MET A 37 13.61 -1.47 22.21
CA MET A 37 15.07 -1.48 22.12
C MET A 37 15.50 -2.09 20.77
N ARG A 38 16.48 -1.47 20.11
CA ARG A 38 17.05 -1.99 18.84
C ARG A 38 17.78 -3.33 19.04
N GLY A 39 18.42 -3.51 20.20
CA GLY A 39 19.09 -4.75 20.57
C GLY A 39 18.11 -5.83 21.03
N ALA A 40 18.30 -6.36 22.23
CA ALA A 40 17.39 -7.37 22.77
C ALA A 40 16.04 -6.72 23.12
N PRO A 41 14.89 -7.28 22.69
CA PRO A 41 13.60 -6.71 23.00
C PRO A 41 13.42 -6.67 24.53
N ARG A 42 13.01 -5.50 25.04
CA ARG A 42 12.76 -5.27 26.47
C ARG A 42 11.42 -4.58 26.62
N CYS A 43 10.68 -4.99 27.65
CA CYS A 43 9.41 -4.37 28.00
C CYS A 43 9.62 -2.92 28.43
N ALA A 44 8.95 -1.97 27.79
CA ALA A 44 8.96 -0.56 28.18
C ALA A 44 8.40 -0.34 29.59
N GLY A 45 7.49 -1.21 30.06
CA GLY A 45 6.88 -1.12 31.39
C GLY A 45 7.78 -1.59 32.54
N CYS A 46 8.37 -2.79 32.44
CA CYS A 46 9.14 -3.39 33.53
C CYS A 46 10.63 -3.63 33.21
N GLY A 47 11.08 -3.40 31.97
CA GLY A 47 12.44 -3.68 31.52
C GLY A 47 12.76 -5.18 31.33
N GLY A 48 11.79 -6.07 31.56
CA GLY A 48 11.93 -7.51 31.42
C GLY A 48 12.16 -7.95 29.97
N GLN A 49 12.77 -9.13 29.79
CA GLN A 49 13.13 -9.71 28.50
C GLN A 49 12.19 -10.86 28.07
N ASP A 50 11.26 -11.26 28.94
CA ASP A 50 10.31 -12.34 28.66
C ASP A 50 9.13 -11.80 27.83
N ILE A 51 9.35 -11.76 26.52
CA ILE A 51 8.46 -11.16 25.53
C ILE A 51 8.02 -12.22 24.53
N VAL A 52 6.72 -12.28 24.29
CA VAL A 52 6.06 -13.22 23.39
C VAL A 52 5.35 -12.44 22.29
N GLN A 53 5.50 -12.88 21.03
CA GLN A 53 4.75 -12.33 19.90
C GLN A 53 3.38 -12.99 19.83
N ARG A 54 2.33 -12.19 19.66
CA ARG A 54 0.96 -12.68 19.45
C ARG A 54 0.29 -11.95 18.29
N PRO A 55 -0.58 -12.62 17.54
CA PRO A 55 -1.39 -11.95 16.53
C PRO A 55 -2.40 -11.02 17.22
N GLN A 56 -2.48 -9.77 16.75
CA GLN A 56 -3.45 -8.77 17.14
C GLN A 56 -4.35 -8.45 15.94
N SER A 57 -5.66 -8.41 16.19
CA SER A 57 -6.62 -7.99 15.16
C SER A 57 -6.40 -6.55 14.73
N MET A 58 -6.44 -6.31 13.42
CA MET A 58 -6.55 -4.96 12.86
C MET A 58 -8.00 -4.75 12.43
N THR A 59 -8.67 -3.74 12.97
CA THR A 59 -10.07 -3.45 12.65
C THR A 59 -10.20 -2.12 11.91
N ARG A 60 -11.15 -2.04 10.97
CA ARG A 60 -11.54 -0.80 10.29
C ARG A 60 -13.05 -0.78 10.10
N HIS A 61 -13.63 0.42 10.11
CA HIS A 61 -15.03 0.57 9.73
C HIS A 61 -15.20 0.28 8.23
N SER A 62 -15.94 -0.77 7.90
CA SER A 62 -16.43 -1.02 6.55
C SER A 62 -17.73 -0.25 6.37
N ARG A 63 -17.80 0.66 5.38
CA ARG A 63 -18.96 1.49 4.98
C ARG A 63 -20.11 1.53 6.01
N GLY A 64 -20.14 2.56 6.85
CA GLY A 64 -21.11 2.71 7.96
C GLY A 64 -20.41 2.66 9.32
N THR A 65 -21.11 2.16 10.35
CA THR A 65 -20.61 2.07 11.74
C THR A 65 -20.05 0.69 12.11
N GLN A 66 -20.11 -0.30 11.22
CA GLN A 66 -19.66 -1.66 11.50
C GLN A 66 -18.13 -1.77 11.48
N LEU A 67 -17.52 -2.19 12.60
CA LEU A 67 -16.12 -2.59 12.67
C LEU A 67 -15.94 -3.97 12.05
N SER A 68 -15.00 -4.10 11.12
CA SER A 68 -14.61 -5.36 10.48
C SER A 68 -13.12 -5.60 10.68
N ILE A 69 -12.71 -6.85 10.89
CA ILE A 69 -11.30 -7.25 10.92
C ILE A 69 -10.77 -7.19 9.49
N ILE A 70 -9.75 -6.37 9.26
CA ILE A 70 -9.09 -6.20 7.96
C ILE A 70 -7.77 -7.00 7.86
N GLY A 71 -7.31 -7.57 8.96
CA GLY A 71 -6.08 -8.37 9.01
C GLY A 71 -5.57 -8.59 10.42
N TRP A 72 -4.34 -9.07 10.50
CA TRP A 72 -3.62 -9.36 11.74
C TRP A 72 -2.23 -8.69 11.69
N ARG A 73 -1.73 -8.25 12.85
CA ARG A 73 -0.32 -7.87 13.04
C ARG A 73 0.27 -8.63 14.21
N GLU A 74 1.56 -8.93 14.19
CA GLU A 74 2.24 -9.46 15.38
C GLU A 74 2.51 -8.32 16.37
N VAL A 75 2.13 -8.50 17.64
CA VAL A 75 2.41 -7.55 18.71
C VAL A 75 3.24 -8.22 19.82
N PRO A 76 4.34 -7.59 20.27
CA PRO A 76 5.09 -8.07 21.42
C PRO A 76 4.32 -7.82 22.72
N LEU A 77 4.19 -8.86 23.53
CA LEU A 77 3.58 -8.84 24.86
C LEU A 77 4.58 -9.33 25.91
N CYS A 78 4.69 -8.61 27.01
CA CYS A 78 5.49 -8.99 28.16
C CYS A 78 4.69 -9.96 29.04
N ARG A 79 5.30 -11.09 29.43
CA ARG A 79 4.63 -12.05 30.33
C ARG A 79 4.20 -11.47 31.67
N THR A 80 4.85 -10.41 32.12
CA THR A 80 4.53 -9.75 33.39
C THR A 80 3.54 -8.60 33.19
N CYS A 81 3.82 -7.67 32.27
CA CYS A 81 3.00 -6.46 32.12
C CYS A 81 1.72 -6.69 31.30
N ASP A 82 1.70 -7.70 30.42
CA ASP A 82 0.58 -8.01 29.54
C ASP A 82 -0.03 -9.39 29.88
N ALA A 83 0.19 -9.87 31.11
CA ALA A 83 -0.10 -11.23 31.55
C ALA A 83 -1.54 -11.67 31.25
N GLU A 84 -2.52 -10.85 31.63
CA GLU A 84 -3.95 -11.17 31.48
C GLU A 84 -4.36 -11.35 30.01
N VAL A 85 -3.94 -10.43 29.14
CA VAL A 85 -4.25 -10.51 27.71
C VAL A 85 -3.51 -11.65 27.04
N LEU A 86 -2.26 -11.88 27.44
CA LEU A 86 -1.43 -12.96 26.93
C LEU A 86 -2.03 -14.32 27.29
N GLU A 87 -2.42 -14.52 28.55
CA GLU A 87 -3.06 -15.73 29.04
C GLU A 87 -4.38 -15.98 28.31
N THR A 88 -5.23 -14.97 28.17
CA THR A 88 -6.50 -15.08 27.43
C THR A 88 -6.25 -15.50 25.98
N SER A 89 -5.33 -14.82 25.29
CA SER A 89 -4.98 -15.11 23.90
C SER A 89 -4.43 -16.52 23.71
N ILE A 90 -3.63 -17.02 24.65
CA ILE A 90 -3.07 -18.37 24.59
C ILE A 90 -4.15 -19.42 24.90
N ALA A 91 -4.88 -19.25 26.01
CA ALA A 91 -5.84 -20.23 26.49
C ALA A 91 -7.01 -20.44 25.52
N GLN A 92 -7.47 -19.35 24.89
CA GLN A 92 -8.58 -19.41 23.93
C GLN A 92 -8.11 -19.58 22.49
N ASN A 93 -6.79 -19.56 22.26
CA ASN A 93 -6.18 -19.48 20.93
C ASN A 93 -6.80 -18.35 20.07
N THR A 94 -7.15 -17.24 20.71
CA THR A 94 -7.72 -16.07 20.06
C THR A 94 -6.66 -14.98 19.90
N PRO A 95 -6.77 -14.18 18.85
CA PRO A 95 -5.89 -13.03 18.64
C PRO A 95 -6.17 -11.95 19.70
N VAL A 96 -5.15 -11.15 19.98
CA VAL A 96 -5.25 -9.99 20.86
C VAL A 96 -6.27 -9.00 20.27
N PRO A 97 -7.16 -8.40 21.10
CA PRO A 97 -8.08 -7.37 20.65
C PRO A 97 -7.35 -6.18 20.01
N GLY A 98 -7.90 -5.62 18.93
CA GLY A 98 -7.25 -4.54 18.18
C GLY A 98 -7.16 -3.21 18.92
N ASP A 99 -8.01 -3.02 19.92
CA ASP A 99 -8.03 -1.86 20.82
C ASP A 99 -7.08 -2.01 22.02
N TYR A 100 -6.46 -3.19 22.19
CA TYR A 100 -5.48 -3.40 23.25
C TYR A 100 -4.16 -2.66 22.97
N VAL A 101 -3.64 -1.99 24.00
CA VAL A 101 -2.37 -1.26 23.97
C VAL A 101 -1.35 -2.06 24.78
N SER A 102 -0.29 -2.53 24.10
CA SER A 102 0.75 -3.35 24.72
C SER A 102 1.60 -2.54 25.72
N ASN A 103 1.60 -2.95 26.98
CA ASN A 103 2.49 -2.37 27.99
C ASN A 103 3.96 -2.66 27.68
N CYS A 104 4.24 -3.74 26.94
CA CYS A 104 5.58 -4.03 26.44
C CYS A 104 6.13 -2.92 25.53
N LEU A 105 5.28 -2.24 24.76
CA LEU A 105 5.69 -1.17 23.84
C LEU A 105 5.49 0.23 24.41
N TYR A 106 4.44 0.44 25.18
CA TYR A 106 4.03 1.78 25.61
C TYR A 106 4.36 2.06 27.09
N GLY A 107 4.74 1.03 27.85
CA GLY A 107 4.93 1.15 29.29
C GLY A 107 3.60 1.31 30.04
N SER A 108 3.69 1.50 31.36
CA SER A 108 2.53 1.70 32.24
C SER A 108 2.03 3.16 32.28
N GLY A 109 2.63 4.05 31.49
CA GLY A 109 2.29 5.47 31.42
C GLY A 109 1.55 5.83 30.14
N GLU A 110 0.35 6.42 30.33
CA GLU A 110 -0.55 7.05 29.37
C GLU A 110 -0.73 6.36 28.01
N ARG A 111 -1.94 5.79 27.80
CA ARG A 111 -2.42 5.37 26.48
C ARG A 111 -2.07 6.48 25.47
N PRO A 112 -1.41 6.18 24.35
CA PRO A 112 -1.37 7.10 23.23
C PRO A 112 -2.82 7.50 22.96
N ALA A 113 -3.10 8.80 22.96
CA ALA A 113 -4.39 9.31 22.55
C ALA A 113 -4.63 8.75 21.14
N VAL A 114 -5.51 7.75 21.05
CA VAL A 114 -5.99 7.25 19.76
C VAL A 114 -6.45 8.51 19.02
N PRO A 115 -6.00 8.78 17.78
CA PRO A 115 -6.65 9.76 16.94
C PRO A 115 -8.08 9.24 16.74
N GLN A 116 -9.00 9.65 17.61
CA GLN A 116 -10.41 9.53 17.37
C GLN A 116 -10.61 10.29 16.08
N SER A 117 -10.81 9.55 14.99
CA SER A 117 -11.33 10.14 13.78
C SER A 117 -12.61 10.84 14.20
N ALA A 118 -12.58 12.17 14.17
CA ALA A 118 -13.73 12.97 14.54
C ALA A 118 -14.93 12.39 13.79
N PRO A 119 -16.11 12.24 14.44
CA PRO A 119 -17.31 11.87 13.71
C PRO A 119 -17.41 12.82 12.51
N PRO A 120 -17.65 12.29 11.29
CA PRO A 120 -17.70 13.14 10.10
C PRO A 120 -18.69 14.27 10.38
N PRO A 121 -18.34 15.53 10.06
CA PRO A 121 -19.27 16.64 10.24
C PRO A 121 -20.56 16.27 9.52
N ALA A 122 -21.69 16.44 10.21
CA ALA A 122 -23.01 16.24 9.62
C ALA A 122 -23.05 16.94 8.26
N PRO A 123 -23.63 16.33 7.21
CA PRO A 123 -23.62 16.91 5.87
C PRO A 123 -24.23 18.30 5.96
N ALA A 124 -23.40 19.32 5.70
CA ALA A 124 -23.85 20.69 5.60
C ALA A 124 -24.93 20.72 4.50
N ARG A 125 -26.12 21.21 4.86
CA ARG A 125 -27.17 21.47 3.87
C ARG A 125 -26.57 22.32 2.75
N PRO A 126 -26.79 21.96 1.47
CA PRO A 126 -26.33 22.80 0.37
C PRO A 126 -27.00 24.18 0.51
N PRO A 127 -26.25 25.29 0.37
CA PRO A 127 -26.84 26.61 0.33
C PRO A 127 -27.75 26.72 -0.89
N SER A 128 -28.92 27.34 -0.69
CA SER A 128 -29.88 27.64 -1.74
C SER A 128 -29.22 28.37 -2.91
N PRO A 129 -29.61 28.09 -4.16
CA PRO A 129 -29.05 28.77 -5.31
C PRO A 129 -29.45 30.26 -5.32
N PRO A 130 -28.53 31.20 -5.60
CA PRO A 130 -28.91 32.59 -5.81
C PRO A 130 -29.63 32.75 -7.16
N SER A 131 -30.67 33.58 -7.13
CA SER A 131 -31.49 33.98 -8.27
C SER A 131 -30.66 34.57 -9.41
N ALA A 132 -31.02 34.17 -10.63
CA ALA A 132 -30.43 34.62 -11.89
C ALA A 132 -30.63 36.13 -12.14
N PRO A 133 -29.65 36.80 -12.76
CA PRO A 133 -29.89 37.92 -13.66
C PRO A 133 -29.76 37.50 -15.13
N ALA A 134 -30.59 38.13 -15.96
CA ALA A 134 -30.75 37.92 -17.40
C ALA A 134 -29.50 38.31 -18.24
N PRO A 135 -29.43 37.88 -19.52
CA PRO A 135 -28.18 37.84 -20.29
C PRO A 135 -27.90 39.13 -21.06
N SER A 136 -26.62 39.36 -21.37
CA SER A 136 -26.16 40.32 -22.37
C SER A 136 -24.81 39.86 -22.98
N PRO A 137 -24.46 40.36 -24.17
CA PRO A 137 -24.15 39.51 -25.32
C PRO A 137 -22.68 39.11 -25.49
N ARG A 138 -22.52 38.09 -26.33
CA ARG A 138 -21.31 37.46 -26.84
C ARG A 138 -20.20 38.45 -27.20
N GLU A 139 -19.00 38.19 -26.70
CA GLU A 139 -17.76 38.68 -27.29
C GLU A 139 -16.73 37.53 -27.31
N SER A 140 -16.37 37.12 -28.52
CA SER A 140 -15.36 36.09 -28.78
C SER A 140 -13.96 36.71 -28.78
N PRO A 141 -12.97 36.06 -28.15
CA PRO A 141 -11.60 36.14 -28.66
C PRO A 141 -11.03 34.75 -28.97
N ARG A 142 -10.82 34.54 -30.28
CA ARG A 142 -9.64 33.98 -30.96
C ARG A 142 -8.83 32.88 -30.25
N GLN A 143 -8.88 31.69 -30.85
CA GLN A 143 -7.88 30.63 -30.75
C GLN A 143 -6.48 31.12 -31.17
N PRO A 144 -5.41 30.79 -30.43
CA PRO A 144 -4.06 30.73 -30.97
C PRO A 144 -3.85 29.44 -31.77
N ALA A 145 -3.24 29.62 -32.93
CA ALA A 145 -2.98 28.62 -33.94
C ALA A 145 -2.01 27.51 -33.50
N ALA A 146 -2.23 26.35 -34.11
CA ALA A 146 -1.35 25.19 -34.09
C ALA A 146 0.06 25.52 -34.62
N VAL A 147 1.08 25.00 -33.92
CA VAL A 147 2.46 24.95 -34.40
C VAL A 147 2.68 23.59 -35.08
N PRO A 148 3.21 23.53 -36.32
CA PRO A 148 3.43 22.27 -37.00
C PRO A 148 4.64 21.50 -36.44
N ALA A 149 4.50 20.18 -36.46
CA ALA A 149 5.48 19.20 -36.02
C ALA A 149 6.72 19.20 -36.94
N GLY A 150 7.90 19.33 -36.33
CA GLY A 150 9.18 18.96 -36.95
C GLY A 150 9.54 17.49 -36.64
N PRO A 151 10.27 16.80 -37.54
CA PRO A 151 10.56 15.38 -37.40
C PRO A 151 11.61 15.18 -36.31
N ARG A 152 11.23 14.53 -35.20
CA ARG A 152 12.14 14.25 -34.10
C ARG A 152 12.77 12.89 -34.30
N ALA A 153 14.04 12.93 -34.70
CA ALA A 153 14.94 11.78 -34.76
C ALA A 153 14.86 10.91 -33.51
N GLU A 154 14.91 9.59 -33.73
CA GLU A 154 15.09 8.54 -32.72
C GLU A 154 16.25 8.91 -31.79
N ARG A 155 15.92 9.44 -30.60
CA ARG A 155 16.86 9.48 -29.49
C ARG A 155 16.69 8.19 -28.72
N SER A 156 17.65 7.30 -28.89
CA SER A 156 17.88 6.16 -28.00
C SER A 156 17.80 6.66 -26.55
N ARG A 157 16.75 6.26 -25.84
CA ARG A 157 16.49 6.67 -24.46
C ARG A 157 17.55 6.02 -23.57
N PRO A 158 18.23 6.78 -22.68
CA PRO A 158 19.20 6.19 -21.76
C PRO A 158 18.50 5.17 -20.86
N ARG A 159 19.08 3.97 -20.77
CA ARG A 159 18.66 2.92 -19.84
C ARG A 159 18.70 3.49 -18.40
N PRO A 160 17.58 3.51 -17.66
CA PRO A 160 17.56 3.99 -16.29
C PRO A 160 18.52 3.16 -15.41
N ALA A 161 19.17 3.81 -14.44
CA ALA A 161 19.98 3.12 -13.45
C ALA A 161 19.11 2.13 -12.63
N PRO A 162 19.62 0.95 -12.26
CA PRO A 162 18.85 -0.13 -11.66
C PRO A 162 18.23 0.21 -10.28
N SER A 163 18.63 1.29 -9.62
CA SER A 163 18.03 1.76 -8.37
C SER A 163 16.72 2.54 -8.56
N ALA A 164 16.37 2.93 -9.79
CA ALA A 164 15.19 3.74 -10.10
C ALA A 164 13.95 2.93 -10.53
N VAL A 165 14.10 1.62 -10.78
CA VAL A 165 12.98 0.75 -11.16
C VAL A 165 12.26 0.30 -9.88
N PRO A 166 10.97 0.62 -9.70
CA PRO A 166 10.24 0.24 -8.48
C PRO A 166 10.09 -1.27 -8.34
N THR A 167 9.75 -1.74 -7.15
CA THR A 167 9.27 -3.12 -6.97
C THR A 167 7.92 -3.30 -7.65
N VAL A 168 7.53 -4.55 -7.94
CA VAL A 168 6.21 -4.87 -8.49
C VAL A 168 5.10 -4.30 -7.60
N ARG A 169 5.21 -4.42 -6.27
CA ARG A 169 4.24 -3.83 -5.33
C ARG A 169 4.14 -2.31 -5.46
N GLN A 170 5.28 -1.62 -5.52
CA GLN A 170 5.32 -0.16 -5.68
C GLN A 170 4.74 0.27 -7.03
N ALA A 171 5.04 -0.45 -8.10
CA ALA A 171 4.53 -0.18 -9.44
C ALA A 171 3.01 -0.37 -9.54
N ILE A 172 2.48 -1.43 -8.90
CA ILE A 172 1.03 -1.68 -8.80
C ILE A 172 0.37 -0.59 -7.95
N ALA A 173 0.94 -0.23 -6.81
CA ALA A 173 0.39 0.84 -5.96
C ALA A 173 0.33 2.19 -6.70
N ALA A 174 1.39 2.54 -7.44
CA ALA A 174 1.43 3.73 -8.27
C ALA A 174 0.38 3.72 -9.39
N PHE A 175 0.19 2.58 -10.06
CA PHE A 175 -0.87 2.43 -11.06
C PHE A 175 -2.26 2.59 -10.42
N LEU A 176 -2.55 1.91 -9.31
CA LEU A 176 -3.84 1.96 -8.64
C LEU A 176 -4.17 3.36 -8.08
N ALA A 177 -3.16 4.15 -7.70
CA ALA A 177 -3.36 5.51 -7.21
C ALA A 177 -3.78 6.48 -8.32
N GLU A 178 -3.38 6.23 -9.57
CA GLU A 178 -3.62 7.14 -10.71
C GLU A 178 -4.61 6.59 -11.74
N ALA A 179 -4.92 5.30 -11.68
CA ALA A 179 -5.84 4.67 -12.61
C ALA A 179 -7.25 5.25 -12.45
N SER A 180 -7.79 5.77 -13.55
CA SER A 180 -9.18 6.21 -13.65
C SER A 180 -10.07 5.08 -14.18
N GLY A 181 -11.37 5.10 -13.83
CA GLY A 181 -12.35 4.13 -14.33
C GLY A 181 -12.36 2.79 -13.58
N GLU A 182 -13.00 1.77 -14.17
CA GLU A 182 -13.05 0.45 -13.56
C GLU A 182 -11.69 -0.24 -13.66
N VAL A 183 -11.19 -0.69 -12.51
CA VAL A 183 -9.91 -1.39 -12.36
C VAL A 183 -10.17 -2.71 -11.65
N ASP A 184 -9.61 -3.79 -12.17
CA ASP A 184 -9.68 -5.08 -11.50
C ASP A 184 -8.56 -5.21 -10.45
N HIS A 185 -8.89 -4.90 -9.20
CA HIS A 185 -7.95 -5.01 -8.07
C HIS A 185 -7.49 -6.45 -7.83
N THR A 186 -8.33 -7.44 -8.10
CA THR A 186 -8.00 -8.86 -7.95
C THR A 186 -6.96 -9.26 -8.97
N ALA A 187 -7.12 -8.84 -10.23
CA ALA A 187 -6.13 -9.08 -11.29
C ALA A 187 -4.76 -8.48 -10.93
N MET A 188 -4.73 -7.28 -10.32
CA MET A 188 -3.48 -6.66 -9.85
C MET A 188 -2.84 -7.39 -8.68
N LEU A 189 -3.62 -7.90 -7.73
CA LEU A 189 -3.10 -8.74 -6.64
C LEU A 189 -2.52 -10.06 -7.16
N LEU A 190 -3.22 -10.72 -8.09
CA LEU A 190 -2.76 -11.96 -8.69
C LEU A 190 -1.49 -11.75 -9.51
N LEU A 191 -1.41 -10.66 -10.28
CA LEU A 191 -0.21 -10.27 -11.01
C LEU A 191 0.97 -10.02 -10.07
N GLY A 192 0.76 -9.29 -8.97
CA GLY A 192 1.80 -9.06 -7.96
C GLY A 192 2.28 -10.35 -7.30
N THR A 193 1.39 -11.31 -7.08
CA THR A 193 1.73 -12.63 -6.54
C THR A 193 2.51 -13.47 -7.54
N HIS A 194 2.13 -13.44 -8.82
CA HIS A 194 2.79 -14.18 -9.89
C HIS A 194 4.21 -13.67 -10.15
N LEU A 195 4.40 -12.35 -10.23
CA LEU A 195 5.70 -11.74 -10.51
C LEU A 195 6.61 -11.64 -9.27
N GLY A 196 6.04 -11.81 -8.08
CA GLY A 196 6.72 -11.57 -6.81
C GLY A 196 6.67 -10.09 -6.40
N SER A 197 5.88 -9.77 -5.37
CA SER A 197 5.64 -8.38 -4.92
C SER A 197 6.91 -7.58 -4.59
N TYR A 198 7.98 -8.25 -4.15
CA TYR A 198 9.25 -7.63 -3.77
C TYR A 198 10.29 -7.62 -4.90
N GLU A 199 10.04 -8.33 -6.00
CA GLU A 199 10.90 -8.30 -7.18
C GLU A 199 10.86 -6.92 -7.84
N ARG A 200 11.93 -6.58 -8.54
CA ARG A 200 11.98 -5.35 -9.34
C ARG A 200 11.09 -5.51 -10.56
N LEU A 201 10.38 -4.45 -10.94
CA LEU A 201 9.48 -4.48 -12.10
C LEU A 201 10.20 -4.88 -13.41
N GLY A 202 11.52 -4.70 -13.48
CA GLY A 202 12.38 -5.18 -14.58
C GLY A 202 12.36 -6.70 -14.79
N VAL A 203 11.74 -7.50 -13.91
CA VAL A 203 11.42 -8.91 -14.20
C VAL A 203 10.58 -9.05 -15.48
N LEU A 204 9.77 -8.05 -15.80
CA LEU A 204 8.99 -7.99 -17.04
C LEU A 204 9.83 -7.65 -18.28
N ASP A 205 11.10 -7.31 -18.12
CA ASP A 205 12.04 -7.10 -19.24
C ASP A 205 12.88 -8.34 -19.55
N ALA A 206 12.65 -9.47 -18.87
CA ALA A 206 13.29 -10.73 -19.21
C ALA A 206 12.90 -11.15 -20.65
N PRO A 207 13.80 -11.79 -21.41
CA PRO A 207 13.57 -12.12 -22.82
C PRO A 207 12.36 -13.04 -23.06
N ASP A 208 11.95 -13.80 -22.05
CA ASP A 208 10.79 -14.70 -22.02
C ASP A 208 9.57 -14.12 -21.29
N ALA A 209 9.66 -12.91 -20.73
CA ALA A 209 8.62 -12.33 -19.89
C ALA A 209 7.29 -12.13 -20.64
N ALA A 210 7.34 -11.71 -21.91
CA ALA A 210 6.14 -11.54 -22.72
C ALA A 210 5.39 -12.87 -22.97
N ASP A 211 6.14 -13.97 -23.06
CA ASP A 211 5.61 -15.31 -23.29
C ASP A 211 5.03 -15.88 -22.01
N ALA A 212 5.78 -15.72 -20.90
CA ALA A 212 5.34 -16.11 -19.57
C ALA A 212 4.07 -15.36 -19.14
N LEU A 213 4.02 -14.04 -19.37
CA LEU A 213 2.85 -13.22 -19.03
C LEU A 213 1.62 -13.61 -19.85
N ALA A 214 1.79 -13.88 -21.14
CA ALA A 214 0.70 -14.32 -22.01
C ALA A 214 0.15 -15.68 -21.58
N ALA A 215 1.03 -16.68 -21.38
CA ALA A 215 0.65 -18.01 -20.93
C ALA A 215 -0.01 -17.98 -19.54
N TRP A 216 0.46 -17.12 -18.64
CA TRP A 216 -0.14 -16.95 -17.32
C TRP A 216 -1.54 -16.35 -17.40
N CYS A 217 -1.74 -15.32 -18.22
CA CYS A 217 -3.07 -14.73 -18.42
C CYS A 217 -4.04 -15.74 -19.04
N GLU A 218 -3.58 -16.53 -20.01
CA GLU A 218 -4.37 -17.59 -20.63
C GLU A 218 -4.72 -18.68 -19.60
N GLY A 219 -3.80 -19.09 -18.73
CA GLY A 219 -4.09 -20.05 -17.67
C GLY A 219 -5.06 -19.55 -16.59
N HIS A 220 -5.14 -18.24 -16.34
CA HIS A 220 -6.05 -17.65 -15.35
C HIS A 220 -7.41 -17.23 -15.94
N TRP A 221 -7.46 -16.86 -17.22
CA TRP A 221 -8.62 -16.22 -17.83
C TRP A 221 -8.99 -16.74 -19.23
N GLY A 222 -8.21 -17.65 -19.81
CA GLY A 222 -8.37 -18.14 -21.19
C GLY A 222 -9.67 -18.92 -21.45
N ASP A 223 -10.16 -19.66 -20.45
CA ASP A 223 -11.43 -20.39 -20.56
C ASP A 223 -12.66 -19.50 -20.29
N CYS A 224 -12.45 -18.25 -19.85
CA CYS A 224 -13.49 -17.36 -19.39
C CYS A 224 -13.71 -16.23 -20.41
N ASN A 225 -14.57 -16.41 -21.41
CA ASN A 225 -15.03 -15.30 -22.28
C ASN A 225 -15.96 -14.29 -21.56
N GLY A 226 -15.93 -14.26 -20.23
CA GLY A 226 -16.75 -13.37 -19.41
C GLY A 226 -16.20 -11.95 -19.36
N ALA A 227 -17.09 -10.97 -19.19
CA ALA A 227 -16.72 -9.56 -19.02
C ALA A 227 -15.70 -9.32 -17.89
N GLY A 228 -15.64 -10.20 -16.87
CA GLY A 228 -14.64 -10.15 -15.80
C GLY A 228 -13.22 -10.48 -16.27
N ALA A 229 -13.06 -11.51 -17.10
CA ALA A 229 -11.76 -11.88 -17.67
C ALA A 229 -11.22 -10.80 -18.60
N GLN A 230 -12.08 -10.25 -19.46
CA GLN A 230 -11.74 -9.13 -20.34
C GLN A 230 -11.33 -7.89 -19.53
N ARG A 231 -12.02 -7.61 -18.42
CA ARG A 231 -11.68 -6.53 -17.49
C ARG A 231 -10.33 -6.75 -16.81
N ALA A 232 -10.04 -7.98 -16.38
CA ALA A 232 -8.76 -8.34 -15.77
C ALA A 232 -7.60 -8.14 -16.76
N VAL A 233 -7.71 -8.71 -17.96
CA VAL A 233 -6.68 -8.55 -19.01
C VAL A 233 -6.52 -7.10 -19.44
N SER A 234 -7.62 -6.37 -19.63
CA SER A 234 -7.59 -4.93 -19.95
C SER A 234 -6.90 -4.11 -18.86
N THR A 235 -7.15 -4.44 -17.59
CA THR A 235 -6.47 -3.80 -16.45
C THR A 235 -4.96 -4.04 -16.49
N ILE A 236 -4.53 -5.28 -16.78
CA ILE A 236 -3.11 -5.64 -16.91
C ILE A 236 -2.44 -4.89 -18.06
N LEU A 237 -3.08 -4.82 -19.23
CA LEU A 237 -2.57 -4.06 -20.36
C LEU A 237 -2.36 -2.58 -20.03
N ARG A 238 -3.37 -1.96 -19.39
CA ARG A 238 -3.29 -0.56 -18.95
C ARG A 238 -2.18 -0.32 -17.93
N ALA A 239 -1.95 -1.27 -17.02
CA ALA A 239 -0.86 -1.19 -16.06
C ALA A 239 0.50 -1.24 -16.77
N VAL A 240 0.68 -2.16 -17.72
CA VAL A 240 1.91 -2.26 -18.53
C VAL A 240 2.16 -0.96 -19.32
N ASP A 241 1.13 -0.42 -19.98
CA ASP A 241 1.24 0.86 -20.71
C ASP A 241 1.64 2.01 -19.78
N PHE A 242 1.05 2.05 -18.58
CA PHE A 242 1.36 3.05 -17.54
C PHE A 242 2.82 2.96 -17.07
N TRP A 243 3.35 1.76 -16.86
CA TRP A 243 4.73 1.53 -16.46
C TRP A 243 5.73 1.84 -17.59
N GLY A 244 5.38 1.47 -18.83
CA GLY A 244 6.17 1.80 -20.02
C GLY A 244 6.27 3.31 -20.28
N ALA A 245 5.17 4.04 -20.11
CA ALA A 245 5.16 5.51 -20.26
C ALA A 245 6.11 6.20 -19.27
N ARG A 246 6.21 5.67 -18.04
CA ARG A 246 7.15 6.13 -17.00
C ARG A 246 8.60 5.73 -17.25
N GLY A 247 8.84 4.87 -18.24
CA GLY A 247 10.16 4.35 -18.56
C GLY A 247 10.66 3.34 -17.53
N TRP A 248 9.77 2.67 -16.80
CA TRP A 248 10.13 1.60 -15.86
C TRP A 248 10.34 0.25 -16.53
N LEU A 249 9.88 0.12 -17.77
CA LEU A 249 10.08 -1.06 -18.62
C LEU A 249 10.91 -0.64 -19.84
N ALA A 250 11.88 -1.48 -20.20
CA ALA A 250 12.70 -1.31 -21.40
C ALA A 250 12.10 -2.01 -22.63
N SER A 251 11.18 -2.96 -22.41
CA SER A 251 10.50 -3.76 -23.42
C SER A 251 8.97 -3.63 -23.30
N ASP A 252 8.24 -4.24 -24.23
CA ASP A 252 6.78 -4.32 -24.20
C ASP A 252 6.32 -5.75 -23.82
N PRO A 253 6.20 -6.06 -22.51
CA PRO A 253 5.82 -7.40 -22.05
C PRO A 253 4.38 -7.78 -22.44
N ALA A 254 3.54 -6.80 -22.77
CA ALA A 254 2.15 -7.02 -23.18
C ALA A 254 1.98 -7.26 -24.69
N ALA A 255 3.06 -7.28 -25.48
CA ALA A 255 3.00 -7.38 -26.94
C ALA A 255 2.18 -8.60 -27.43
N LYS A 256 2.30 -9.76 -26.77
CA LYS A 256 1.57 -10.97 -27.14
C LYS A 256 0.11 -10.95 -26.70
N LEU A 257 -0.18 -10.39 -25.52
CA LEU A 257 -1.56 -10.22 -25.03
C LEU A 257 -2.40 -9.34 -25.96
N ARG A 258 -1.82 -8.25 -26.50
CA ARG A 258 -2.52 -7.37 -27.44
C ARG A 258 -2.82 -8.04 -28.79
N ARG A 259 -2.05 -9.06 -29.18
CA ARG A 259 -2.28 -9.82 -30.43
C ARG A 259 -3.35 -10.91 -30.26
N ALA A 260 -3.56 -11.42 -29.06
CA ALA A 260 -4.55 -12.44 -28.77
C ALA A 260 -5.98 -11.89 -28.59
N GLY A 261 -6.12 -10.60 -28.26
CA GLY A 261 -7.41 -9.92 -28.06
C GLY A 261 -7.92 -9.10 -29.26
N GLY A 262 -7.34 -9.28 -30.45
CA GLY A 262 -7.71 -8.61 -31.70
C GLY A 262 -8.49 -9.50 -32.65
#